data_AF-A0A7G9G7D4-F1
#
_entry.id   AF-A0A7G9G7D4-F1
#
_cell.length_a   1.000
_cell.length_b   1.000
_cell.length_c   1.000
_cell.angle_alpha   90.00
_cell.angle_beta   90.00
_cell.angle_gamma   90.00
#
_symmetry.space_group_name_H-M   'P 1'
#
loop_
_entity.id
_entity.type
_entity.pdbx_description
1 polymer ?
#
loop_
_entity_poly.entity_id
_entity_poly.type
_entity_poly.pdbx_seq_one_letter_code
_entity_poly.pdbx_strand_id
1 'polypeptide(L)'
;MVIVISALAAAVIIDIIMANLMQNVAFAKGYDTSIHSFAICLLLNFAGYIYVLALPDLIARKNQEEILEALKNQGTSLEENFQITKITDEELPPL
;
A
#
# COMPACT_ATOMS: atom_id res chain seq x y z
N MET A 1 -2.18 34.84 -30.38
CA MET A 1 -1.40 34.95 -29.12
C MET A 1 -2.27 34.81 -27.87
N VAL A 2 -3.35 35.59 -27.71
CA VAL A 2 -4.21 35.54 -26.50
C VAL A 2 -4.76 34.13 -26.21
N ILE A 3 -5.24 33.41 -27.24
CA ILE A 3 -5.77 32.04 -27.09
C ILE A 3 -4.70 31.05 -26.60
N VAL A 4 -3.45 31.22 -27.05
CA VAL A 4 -2.32 30.37 -26.65
C VAL A 4 -1.95 30.64 -25.20
N ILE A 5 -1.95 31.92 -24.80
CA ILE A 5 -1.65 32.34 -23.42
C ILE A 5 -2.74 31.81 -22.46
N SER A 6 -4.02 31.90 -22.83
CA SER A 6 -5.10 31.37 -22.00
C SER A 6 -5.06 29.84 -21.88
N ALA A 7 -4.72 29.13 -22.96
CA ALA A 7 -4.58 27.68 -22.94
C ALA A 7 -3.41 27.25 -22.04
N LEU A 8 -2.28 27.96 -22.09
CA LEU A 8 -1.12 27.69 -21.24
C LEU A 8 -1.44 27.92 -19.75
N ALA A 9 -2.16 29.00 -19.43
CA ALA A 9 -2.59 29.26 -18.06
C ALA A 9 -3.51 28.16 -17.52
N ALA A 10 -4.45 27.67 -18.34
CA ALA A 10 -5.32 26.57 -17.96
C ALA A 10 -4.55 25.26 -17.70
N ALA A 11 -3.55 24.95 -18.53
CA ALA A 11 -2.70 23.78 -18.34
C ALA A 11 -1.96 23.81 -16.99
N VAL A 12 -1.37 24.96 -16.63
CA VAL A 12 -0.66 25.13 -15.35
C VAL A 12 -1.61 24.93 -14.15
N ILE A 13 -2.85 25.42 -14.25
CA ILE A 13 -3.85 25.23 -13.19
C ILE A 13 -4.20 23.75 -13.03
N ILE A 14 -4.38 23.02 -14.13
CA ILE A 14 -4.66 21.58 -14.12
C ILE A 14 -3.50 20.82 -13.47
N ASP A 15 -2.26 21.18 -13.80
CA ASP A 15 -1.07 20.55 -13.22
C ASP A 15 -1.01 20.72 -11.70
N ILE A 16 -1.35 21.91 -11.19
CA ILE A 16 -1.40 22.20 -9.76
C ILE A 16 -2.50 21.36 -9.07
N ILE A 17 -3.68 21.26 -9.69
CA ILE A 17 -4.79 20.45 -9.15
C ILE A 17 -4.37 18.97 -9.08
N MET A 18 -3.78 18.45 -10.15
CA MET A 18 -3.31 17.06 -10.21
C MET A 18 -2.18 16.79 -9.22
N ALA A 19 -1.26 17.73 -9.01
CA ALA A 19 -0.20 17.59 -8.01
C ALA A 19 -0.76 17.48 -6.58
N ASN A 20 -1.81 18.23 -6.24
CA ASN A 20 -2.50 18.11 -4.95
C ASN A 20 -3.20 16.75 -4.79
N LEU A 21 -3.88 16.28 -5.84
CA LEU A 21 -4.52 14.97 -5.83
C LEU A 21 -3.50 13.85 -5.63
N MET A 22 -2.36 13.91 -6.32
CA MET A 22 -1.30 12.92 -6.21
C MET A 22 -0.61 12.96 -4.85
N GLN A 23 -0.48 14.13 -4.23
CA GLN A 23 -0.03 14.22 -2.85
C GLN A 23 -0.98 13.46 -1.89
N ASN A 24 -2.29 13.62 -2.04
CA ASN A 24 -3.27 12.85 -1.26
C ASN A 24 -3.18 11.34 -1.52
N VAL A 25 -2.90 10.92 -2.76
CA VAL A 25 -2.70 9.49 -3.09
C VAL A 25 -1.42 8.95 -2.43
N ALA A 26 -0.34 9.72 -2.40
CA ALA A 26 0.88 9.34 -1.71
C ALA A 26 0.63 9.17 -0.19
N PHE A 27 -0.11 10.10 0.42
CA PHE A 27 -0.56 9.98 1.81
C PHE A 27 -1.43 8.75 2.04
N ALA A 28 -2.38 8.46 1.14
CA ALA A 28 -3.23 7.28 1.22
C ALA A 28 -2.43 5.97 1.10
N LYS A 29 -1.31 5.95 0.37
CA LYS A 29 -0.38 4.81 0.31
C LYS A 29 0.51 4.66 1.55
N GLY A 30 0.39 5.56 2.54
CA GLY A 30 1.15 5.54 3.79
C GLY A 30 2.48 6.29 3.73
N TYR A 31 2.71 7.09 2.69
CA TYR A 31 3.90 7.95 2.61
C TYR A 31 3.60 9.32 3.18
N ASP A 32 4.50 9.83 4.02
CA ASP A 32 4.41 11.19 4.57
C ASP A 32 4.95 12.24 3.56
N THR A 33 4.95 13.50 3.98
CA THR A 33 5.61 14.67 3.38
C THR A 33 7.08 14.47 3.02
N SER A 34 7.73 13.41 3.52
CA SER A 34 9.10 13.03 3.14
C SER A 34 9.22 12.77 1.65
N ILE A 35 8.19 12.21 1.02
CA ILE A 35 8.11 12.08 -0.43
C ILE A 35 7.50 13.36 -0.95
N HIS A 36 8.34 14.21 -1.53
CA HIS A 36 7.99 15.50 -2.13
C HIS A 36 7.19 15.29 -3.44
N SER A 37 6.12 14.49 -3.35
CA SER A 37 5.23 14.05 -4.43
C SER A 37 4.68 15.24 -5.20
N PHE A 38 4.33 16.31 -4.48
CA PHE A 38 3.90 17.57 -5.07
C PHE A 38 5.00 18.20 -5.96
N ALA A 39 6.23 18.31 -5.46
CA ALA A 39 7.34 18.90 -6.21
C ALA A 39 7.74 18.07 -7.43
N ILE A 40 7.71 16.74 -7.30
CA ILE A 40 8.01 15.82 -8.40
C ILE A 40 6.90 15.89 -9.47
N CYS A 41 5.63 15.98 -9.07
CA CYS A 41 4.51 16.18 -9.98
C CYS A 41 4.56 17.53 -10.70
N LEU A 42 5.02 18.59 -10.04
CA LEU A 42 5.16 19.91 -10.68
C LEU A 42 6.34 19.96 -11.65
N LEU A 43 7.48 19.37 -11.28
CA LEU A 43 8.70 19.39 -12.08
C LEU A 43 8.63 18.46 -13.31
N LEU A 44 8.07 17.26 -13.12
CA LEU A 44 8.03 16.21 -14.15
C LEU A 44 6.66 16.07 -14.84
N ASN A 45 5.65 16.81 -14.39
CA ASN A 45 4.26 16.75 -14.88
C ASN A 45 3.77 15.29 -14.96
N PHE A 46 3.47 14.80 -16.17
CA PHE A 46 2.96 13.46 -16.41
C PHE A 46 3.84 12.35 -15.83
N ALA A 47 5.17 12.48 -15.97
CA ALA A 47 6.09 11.49 -15.42
C ALA A 47 6.07 11.47 -13.88
N GLY A 48 5.76 12.60 -13.26
CA GLY A 48 5.60 12.71 -11.81
C GLY A 48 4.33 12.01 -11.33
N TYR A 49 3.26 12.03 -12.12
CA TYR A 49 2.04 11.26 -11.80
C TYR A 49 2.30 9.76 -11.85
N ILE A 50 3.00 9.29 -12.89
CA ILE A 50 3.39 7.87 -13.01
C ILE A 50 4.29 7.46 -11.85
N TYR A 51 5.23 8.32 -11.44
CA TYR A 51 6.06 8.09 -10.27
C TYR A 51 5.20 7.83 -9.03
N VAL A 52 4.27 8.74 -8.70
CA VAL A 52 3.39 8.63 -7.53
C VAL A 52 2.53 7.35 -7.56
N LEU A 53 2.01 6.98 -8.73
CA LEU A 53 1.23 5.75 -8.89
C LEU A 53 2.08 4.48 -8.70
N ALA A 54 3.33 4.50 -9.17
CA ALA A 54 4.27 3.39 -9.07
C ALA A 54 4.80 3.18 -7.65
N LEU A 55 4.58 4.11 -6.70
CA LEU A 55 4.98 3.88 -5.32
C LEU A 55 4.26 2.64 -4.75
N PRO A 56 5.00 1.72 -4.13
CA PRO A 56 4.41 0.54 -3.52
C PRO A 56 3.54 0.95 -2.34
N ASP A 57 2.33 0.43 -2.27
CA ASP A 57 1.39 0.75 -1.19
C ASP A 57 1.88 0.12 0.13
N LEU A 58 2.35 0.95 1.07
CA LEU A 58 2.90 0.48 2.34
C LEU A 58 1.80 -0.07 3.25
N ILE A 59 0.60 0.50 3.18
CA ILE A 59 -0.55 0.09 3.99
C ILE A 59 -1.02 -1.29 3.54
N ALA A 60 -1.13 -1.50 2.23
CA ALA A 60 -1.50 -2.80 1.68
C ALA A 60 -0.49 -3.89 2.08
N ARG A 61 0.81 -3.58 2.04
CA ARG A 61 1.86 -4.53 2.46
C ARG A 61 1.77 -4.88 3.93
N LYS A 62 1.54 -3.90 4.80
CA LYS A 62 1.39 -4.14 6.24
C LYS A 62 0.19 -5.03 6.54
N ASN A 63 -0.95 -4.79 5.89
CA ASN A 63 -2.15 -5.60 6.07
C ASN A 63 -1.94 -7.06 5.61
N GLN A 64 -1.19 -7.26 4.52
CA GLN A 64 -0.82 -8.61 4.06
C GLN A 64 0.09 -9.34 5.03
N GLU A 65 1.02 -8.64 5.69
CA GLU A 65 1.92 -9.20 6.70
C GLU A 65 1.15 -9.64 7.95
N GLU A 66 0.22 -8.81 8.43
CA GLU A 66 -0.66 -9.15 9.56
C GLU A 66 -1.52 -10.39 9.27
N ILE A 67 -2.08 -10.50 8.06
CA ILE A 67 -2.86 -11.68 7.63
C ILE A 67 -1.97 -12.93 7.59
N LEU A 68 -0.76 -12.82 7.05
CA LEU A 68 0.17 -13.94 6.96
C LEU A 68 0.61 -14.42 8.34
N GLU A 69 0.85 -13.49 9.27
CA GLU A 69 1.20 -13.81 10.65
C GLU A 69 0.04 -14.47 11.40
N ALA A 70 -1.19 -13.99 11.20
CA ALA A 70 -2.40 -14.63 11.74
C ALA A 70 -2.58 -16.06 11.20
N LEU A 71 -2.39 -16.27 9.90
CA LEU A 71 -2.46 -17.60 9.28
C LEU A 71 -1.35 -18.53 9.78
N LYS A 72 -0.13 -18.02 9.95
CA LYS A 72 0.99 -18.79 10.51
C LYS A 72 0.70 -19.25 11.94
N ASN A 73 0.17 -18.36 12.78
CA ASN A 73 -0.19 -18.69 14.17
C ASN A 73 -1.36 -19.69 14.24
N GLN A 74 -2.30 -19.63 13.29
CA GLN A 74 -3.36 -20.65 13.17
C GLN A 74 -2.79 -22.00 12.68
N GLY A 75 -1.86 -22.01 11.72
CA GLY A 75 -1.20 -23.24 11.27
C GLY A 75 -0.45 -23.96 12.40
N THR A 76 0.31 -23.20 13.20
CA THR A 76 1.06 -23.75 14.35
C THR A 76 0.15 -24.34 15.43
N SER A 77 -0.99 -23.70 15.73
CA SER A 77 -1.94 -24.19 16.75
C SER A 77 -2.74 -25.42 16.33
N LEU A 78 -2.88 -25.64 15.01
CA LEU A 78 -3.50 -26.83 14.43
C LEU A 78 -2.54 -28.02 14.46
N GLU A 79 -1.24 -27.81 14.21
CA GLU A 79 -0.22 -28.85 14.34
C GLU A 79 -0.01 -29.27 15.80
N GLU A 80 -0.02 -28.34 16.76
CA GLU A 80 0.03 -28.68 18.19
C GLU A 80 -1.21 -29.46 18.65
N ASN A 81 -2.42 -29.07 18.24
CA ASN A 81 -3.64 -29.83 18.58
C ASN A 81 -3.65 -31.23 17.97
N PHE A 82 -3.14 -31.38 16.74
CA PHE A 82 -3.03 -32.68 16.08
C PHE A 82 -2.02 -33.60 16.77
N GLN A 83 -0.91 -33.06 17.26
CA GLN A 83 0.06 -33.82 18.06
C GLN A 83 -0.53 -34.24 19.41
N ILE A 84 -1.20 -33.32 20.12
CA ILE A 84 -1.83 -33.61 21.42
C ILE A 84 -2.89 -34.72 21.28
N THR A 85 -3.79 -34.62 20.30
CA THR A 85 -4.81 -35.66 20.06
C THR A 85 -4.18 -37.02 19.78
N LYS A 86 -3.16 -37.07 18.92
CA LYS A 86 -2.45 -38.31 18.58
C LYS A 86 -1.74 -38.95 19.78
N ILE A 87 -1.18 -38.14 20.69
CA ILE A 87 -0.54 -38.63 21.92
C ILE A 87 -1.59 -39.20 22.90
N THR A 88 -2.75 -38.55 23.06
CA THR A 88 -3.85 -39.06 23.91
C THR A 88 -4.45 -40.37 23.43
N ASP A 89 -4.47 -40.61 22.11
CA ASP A 89 -5.02 -41.86 21.54
C ASP A 89 -4.07 -43.06 21.72
N GLU A 90 -2.76 -42.81 21.87
CA GLU A 90 -1.73 -43.85 21.97
C GLU A 90 -1.43 -44.29 23.42
N GLU A 91 -1.94 -43.56 24.41
CA GLU A 91 -1.74 -43.80 25.85
C GLU A 91 -2.98 -44.37 26.57
N LEU A 92 -4.02 -44.80 25.83
CA LEU A 92 -5.19 -45.44 26.43
C LEU A 92 -4.83 -46.90 26.81
N PRO A 93 -4.88 -47.30 28.10
CA PRO A 93 -4.65 -48.69 28.46
C PRO A 93 -5.71 -49.57 27.79
N PRO A 94 -5.35 -50.77 27.30
CA PRO A 94 -6.32 -51.66 26.68
C PRO A 94 -7.42 -52.00 27.70
N LEU A 95 -8.68 -51.83 27.27
CA LEU A 95 -9.90 -52.22 27.99
C LEU A 95 -9.86 -53.67 28.46
#